data_AF-A0A7L3IMU0-F1
#
_entry.id   AF-A0A7L3IMU0-F1
#
_cell.length_a   1.000
_cell.length_b   1.000
_cell.length_c   1.000
_cell.angle_alpha   90.00
_cell.angle_beta   90.00
_cell.angle_gamma   90.00
#
_symmetry.space_group_name_H-M   'P 1'
#
loop_
_entity.id
_entity.type
_entity.pdbx_description
1 polymer ?
#
loop_
_entity_poly.entity_id
_entity_poly.type
_entity_poly.pdbx_seq_one_letter_code
_entity_poly.pdbx_strand_id
1 'polypeptide(L)'
;LEILVTILNKNDNDPVFAQPNLSRTVPEDTKVNATIVAREELSVTDADLDTIYYELTTTVQDTDGYFAIRGVNNPEIYLQKALDYDKFNLTTLLLYARDRPVTSPEPTNTATATITIVLEQSDTRPPWFQPCTLIHADNSVCISSPYSGRVNISEMSTEPLLLEPGPLYAIDPDYTINDRIVYSIVGGNTDGVFSVDADTGNLTMNKIVTSPDAFLLQVMATQVSNIRKYSVATVEIKVINRSLHPPYFEKGIYNGTVFVGQPRGSFVYQAGEPSTPLVIAAVDEDYFPDV
;
A
#
# COMPACT_ATOMS: atom_id res chain seq x y z
N LEU A 1 -52.35 67.62 9.80
CA LEU A 1 -51.82 66.76 10.87
C LEU A 1 -51.17 65.58 10.17
N GLU A 2 -49.85 65.43 10.25
CA GLU A 2 -49.17 64.26 9.69
C GLU A 2 -49.00 63.23 10.81
N ILE A 3 -49.33 61.97 10.51
CA ILE A 3 -49.12 60.85 11.42
C ILE A 3 -48.02 59.99 10.82
N LEU A 4 -46.88 59.91 11.50
CA LEU A 4 -45.79 59.01 11.15
C LEU A 4 -45.97 57.70 11.92
N VAL A 5 -46.12 56.60 11.18
CA VAL A 5 -46.15 55.24 11.73
C VAL A 5 -44.86 54.54 11.32
N THR A 6 -44.07 54.11 12.29
CA THR A 6 -42.85 53.31 12.08
C THR A 6 -43.12 51.86 12.45
N ILE A 7 -42.89 50.94 11.51
CA ILE A 7 -42.95 49.50 11.76
C ILE A 7 -41.54 49.05 12.16
N LEU A 8 -41.42 48.40 13.31
CA LEU A 8 -40.16 47.83 13.79
C LEU A 8 -40.05 46.38 13.35
N ASN A 9 -38.90 46.00 12.82
CA ASN A 9 -38.59 44.61 12.53
C ASN A 9 -38.43 43.83 13.84
N LYS A 10 -38.97 42.61 13.88
CA LYS A 10 -38.86 41.69 15.00
C LYS A 10 -38.29 40.39 14.47
N ASN A 11 -37.28 39.85 15.13
CA ASN A 11 -36.68 38.57 14.78
C ASN A 11 -37.64 37.42 15.12
N ASP A 12 -38.50 37.04 14.17
CA ASP A 12 -39.53 36.02 14.31
C ASP A 12 -39.60 35.02 13.15
N ASN A 13 -38.62 35.05 12.25
CA ASN A 13 -38.46 34.11 11.15
C ASN A 13 -37.15 33.31 11.30
N ASP A 14 -37.20 32.03 10.93
CA ASP A 14 -36.00 31.20 10.89
C ASP A 14 -35.17 31.53 9.63
N PRO A 15 -33.83 31.45 9.71
CA PRO A 15 -33.00 31.32 8.54
C PRO A 15 -33.41 30.09 7.73
N VAL A 16 -33.28 30.13 6.41
CA VAL A 16 -33.62 29.00 5.53
C VAL A 16 -32.52 28.79 4.50
N PHE A 17 -31.95 27.58 4.46
CA PHE A 17 -31.03 27.18 3.39
C PHE A 17 -31.79 26.95 2.09
N ALA A 18 -31.28 27.49 0.98
CA ALA A 18 -31.83 27.21 -0.34
C ALA A 18 -31.71 25.71 -0.71
N GLN A 19 -30.62 25.07 -0.25
CA GLN A 19 -30.38 23.64 -0.39
C GLN A 19 -30.00 23.03 0.96
N PRO A 20 -30.95 22.39 1.68
CA PRO A 20 -30.68 21.83 3.01
C PRO A 20 -29.90 20.52 2.97
N ASN A 21 -29.78 19.88 1.81
CA ASN A 21 -28.99 18.66 1.64
C ASN A 21 -28.11 18.80 0.40
N LEU A 22 -26.81 18.63 0.56
CA LEU A 22 -25.82 18.67 -0.51
C LEU A 22 -24.97 17.40 -0.46
N SER A 23 -24.57 16.92 -1.63
CA SER A 23 -23.55 15.87 -1.75
C SER A 23 -22.41 16.39 -2.62
N ARG A 24 -21.18 16.17 -2.17
CA ARG A 24 -19.97 16.53 -2.90
C ARG A 24 -19.01 15.35 -2.92
N THR A 25 -18.53 15.05 -4.13
CA THR A 25 -17.43 14.11 -4.31
C THR A 25 -16.11 14.86 -4.39
N VAL A 26 -15.10 14.39 -3.66
CA VAL A 26 -13.79 15.07 -3.52
C VAL A 26 -12.66 14.06 -3.72
N PRO A 27 -11.77 14.27 -4.71
CA PRO A 27 -10.57 13.45 -4.87
C PRO A 27 -9.65 13.57 -3.64
N GLU A 28 -9.06 12.48 -3.18
CA GLU A 28 -8.19 12.50 -2.00
C GLU A 28 -6.92 13.36 -2.18
N ASP A 29 -6.45 13.55 -3.43
CA ASP A 29 -5.27 14.35 -3.73
C ASP A 29 -5.53 15.87 -3.76
N THR A 30 -6.78 16.27 -3.47
CA THR A 30 -7.23 17.66 -3.35
C THR A 30 -6.33 18.42 -2.39
N LYS A 31 -5.84 19.57 -2.84
CA LYS A 31 -4.88 20.35 -2.05
C LYS A 31 -5.54 20.97 -0.83
N VAL A 32 -4.83 20.94 0.29
CA VAL A 32 -5.19 21.71 1.48
C VAL A 32 -5.40 23.16 1.09
N ASN A 33 -6.41 23.78 1.71
CA ASN A 33 -6.93 25.12 1.46
C ASN A 33 -7.82 25.27 0.21
N ALA A 34 -8.04 24.19 -0.56
CA ALA A 34 -9.01 24.20 -1.66
C ALA A 34 -10.44 24.38 -1.14
N THR A 35 -11.24 25.12 -1.90
CA THR A 35 -12.67 25.30 -1.64
C THR A 35 -13.43 24.05 -2.11
N ILE A 36 -14.21 23.45 -1.20
CA ILE A 36 -14.96 22.20 -1.41
C ILE A 36 -16.43 22.48 -1.71
N VAL A 37 -17.00 23.46 -1.01
CA VAL A 37 -18.36 23.96 -1.27
C VAL A 37 -18.29 25.47 -1.34
N ALA A 38 -18.72 26.03 -2.48
CA ALA A 38 -18.70 27.46 -2.70
C ALA A 38 -19.78 28.16 -1.87
N ARG A 39 -19.57 29.44 -1.58
CA ARG A 39 -20.48 30.24 -0.75
C ARG A 39 -21.89 30.27 -1.32
N GLU A 40 -22.02 30.35 -2.64
CA GLU A 40 -23.29 30.52 -3.35
C GLU A 40 -24.21 29.30 -3.18
N GLU A 41 -23.61 28.11 -3.05
CA GLU A 41 -24.31 26.84 -2.84
C GLU A 41 -24.85 26.71 -1.41
N LEU A 42 -24.30 27.48 -0.47
CA LEU A 42 -24.68 27.52 0.94
C LEU A 42 -25.49 28.79 1.26
N SER A 43 -26.23 29.29 0.26
CA SER A 43 -27.06 30.48 0.42
C SER A 43 -28.18 30.24 1.44
N VAL A 44 -28.27 31.20 2.37
CA VAL A 44 -29.30 31.26 3.41
C VAL A 44 -30.08 32.56 3.22
N THR A 45 -31.40 32.45 3.28
CA THR A 45 -32.31 33.59 3.31
C THR A 45 -32.96 33.68 4.67
N ASP A 46 -33.11 34.90 5.16
CA ASP A 46 -33.78 35.21 6.42
C ASP A 46 -34.74 36.37 6.14
N ALA A 47 -36.01 36.21 6.52
CA ALA A 47 -37.05 37.19 6.21
C ALA A 47 -36.93 38.47 7.06
N ASP A 48 -36.24 38.38 8.21
CA ASP A 48 -35.96 39.51 9.10
C ASP A 48 -34.72 40.29 8.64
N LEU A 49 -34.03 39.81 7.59
CA LEU A 49 -32.81 40.41 7.04
C LEU A 49 -31.67 40.49 8.06
N ASP A 50 -31.67 39.57 9.03
CA ASP A 50 -30.64 39.46 10.05
C ASP A 50 -29.30 38.96 9.48
N THR A 51 -28.21 39.22 10.20
CA THR A 51 -26.88 38.74 9.80
C THR A 51 -26.71 37.30 10.23
N ILE A 52 -26.42 36.42 9.27
CA ILE A 52 -26.28 34.99 9.55
C ILE A 52 -24.86 34.62 9.99
N TYR A 53 -24.80 33.86 11.08
CA TYR A 53 -23.62 33.27 11.68
C TYR A 53 -23.62 31.76 11.47
N TYR A 54 -22.49 31.22 11.02
CA TYR A 54 -22.32 29.83 10.64
C TYR A 54 -21.40 29.08 11.61
N GLU A 55 -21.73 27.82 11.84
CA GLU A 55 -20.93 26.86 12.62
C GLU A 55 -20.96 25.51 11.90
N LEU A 56 -19.79 24.88 11.75
CA LEU A 56 -19.65 23.60 11.06
C LEU A 56 -19.22 22.53 12.05
N THR A 57 -19.93 21.41 12.06
CA THR A 57 -19.55 20.22 12.82
C THR A 57 -19.52 19.00 11.90
N THR A 58 -18.88 17.92 12.35
CA THR A 58 -18.90 16.63 11.66
C THR A 58 -19.66 15.62 12.52
N THR A 59 -20.30 14.63 11.90
CA THR A 59 -21.05 13.59 12.61
C THR A 59 -20.34 12.24 12.60
N VAL A 60 -19.39 12.05 11.70
CA VAL A 60 -18.66 10.79 11.55
C VAL A 60 -17.38 10.84 12.38
N GLN A 61 -17.21 9.85 13.25
CA GLN A 61 -16.06 9.74 14.13
C GLN A 61 -14.74 9.79 13.32
N ASP A 62 -13.71 10.44 13.88
CA ASP A 62 -12.36 10.55 13.30
C ASP A 62 -12.28 11.35 11.98
N THR A 63 -13.35 12.05 11.60
CA THR A 63 -13.39 12.96 10.43
C THR A 63 -13.43 14.44 10.80
N ASP A 64 -13.29 14.77 12.09
CA ASP A 64 -13.19 16.13 12.60
C ASP A 64 -11.90 16.83 12.12
N GLY A 65 -12.00 18.14 11.86
CA GLY A 65 -10.85 18.99 11.52
C GLY A 65 -10.31 18.85 10.09
N TYR A 66 -10.92 18.00 9.24
CA TYR A 66 -10.61 17.98 7.81
C TYR A 66 -11.21 19.15 7.03
N PHE A 67 -12.39 19.62 7.46
CA PHE A 67 -13.13 20.69 6.78
C PHE A 67 -13.42 21.82 7.75
N ALA A 68 -13.41 23.06 7.25
CA ALA A 68 -13.75 24.25 8.02
C ALA A 68 -14.43 25.29 7.14
N ILE A 69 -15.18 26.19 7.77
CA ILE A 69 -15.73 27.37 7.11
C ILE A 69 -14.71 28.51 7.08
N ARG A 70 -14.71 29.29 6.00
CA ARG A 70 -13.82 30.46 5.84
C ARG A 70 -13.99 31.50 6.93
N GLY A 71 -15.19 31.62 7.50
CA GLY A 71 -15.43 32.45 8.65
C GLY A 71 -16.88 32.39 9.12
N VAL A 72 -17.13 32.98 10.29
CA VAL A 72 -18.45 32.95 10.93
C VAL A 72 -19.57 33.54 10.07
N ASN A 73 -19.28 34.44 9.12
CA ASN A 73 -20.28 35.00 8.19
C ASN A 73 -19.96 34.63 6.72
N ASN A 74 -19.04 33.69 6.51
CA ASN A 74 -18.68 33.17 5.19
C ASN A 74 -18.75 31.65 5.22
N PRO A 75 -19.88 31.06 4.78
CA PRO A 75 -20.12 29.63 4.91
C PRO A 75 -19.29 28.78 3.96
N GLU A 76 -18.49 29.38 3.06
CA GLU A 76 -17.62 28.63 2.15
C GLU A 76 -16.80 27.58 2.92
N ILE A 77 -16.95 26.32 2.52
CA ILE A 77 -16.27 25.19 3.17
C ILE A 77 -14.98 24.91 2.39
N TYR A 78 -13.87 24.88 3.10
CA TYR A 78 -12.55 24.57 2.56
C TYR A 78 -11.90 23.39 3.28
N LEU A 79 -10.96 22.75 2.59
CA LEU A 79 -10.19 21.63 3.12
C LEU A 79 -9.05 22.13 4.01
N GLN A 80 -8.99 21.69 5.27
CA GLN A 80 -7.98 22.10 6.25
C GLN A 80 -6.85 21.08 6.42
N LYS A 81 -7.10 19.80 6.12
CA LYS A 81 -6.13 18.71 6.27
C LYS A 81 -6.13 17.82 5.03
N ALA A 82 -4.98 17.25 4.68
CA ALA A 82 -4.88 16.31 3.56
C ALA A 82 -5.82 15.12 3.78
N LEU A 83 -6.53 14.74 2.73
CA LEU A 83 -7.46 13.61 2.73
C LEU A 83 -6.67 12.30 2.58
N ASP A 84 -7.29 11.21 3.02
CA ASP A 84 -6.72 9.86 2.97
C ASP A 84 -7.89 8.88 2.83
N TYR A 85 -8.08 8.37 1.62
CA TYR A 85 -9.21 7.52 1.27
C TYR A 85 -9.24 6.22 2.09
N ASP A 86 -8.08 5.68 2.46
CA ASP A 86 -7.97 4.45 3.23
C ASP A 86 -8.34 4.64 4.72
N LYS A 87 -8.32 5.88 5.23
CA LYS A 87 -8.80 6.19 6.58
C LYS A 87 -10.31 6.33 6.67
N PHE A 88 -10.91 7.03 5.71
CA PHE A 88 -12.36 7.16 5.58
C PHE A 88 -12.71 7.53 4.14
N ASN A 89 -13.82 7.02 3.62
CA ASN A 89 -14.29 7.34 2.27
C ASN A 89 -15.58 8.18 2.25
N LEU A 90 -16.11 8.50 3.43
CA LEU A 90 -17.36 9.21 3.60
C LEU A 90 -17.32 10.00 4.92
N THR A 91 -17.72 11.26 4.87
CA THR A 91 -18.10 12.02 6.07
C THR A 91 -19.36 12.82 5.84
N THR A 92 -20.01 13.24 6.92
CA THR A 92 -21.17 14.13 6.87
C THR A 92 -20.91 15.32 7.76
N LEU A 93 -21.06 16.50 7.17
CA LEU A 93 -20.93 17.79 7.82
C LEU A 93 -22.33 18.35 8.11
N LEU A 94 -22.50 18.93 9.30
CA LEU A 94 -23.68 19.72 9.65
C LEU A 94 -23.29 21.19 9.70
N LEU A 95 -23.88 21.98 8.80
CA LEU A 95 -23.72 23.42 8.76
C LEU A 95 -24.91 24.07 9.45
N TYR A 96 -24.67 24.66 10.61
CA TYR A 96 -25.65 25.45 11.33
C TYR A 96 -25.61 26.89 10.87
N ALA A 97 -26.78 27.48 10.63
CA ALA A 97 -26.96 28.92 10.43
C ALA A 97 -27.78 29.48 11.59
N ARG A 98 -27.36 30.63 12.13
CA ARG A 98 -28.03 31.34 13.22
C ARG A 98 -28.19 32.81 12.85
N ASP A 99 -29.34 33.39 13.16
CA ASP A 99 -29.62 34.82 12.96
C ASP A 99 -28.83 35.75 13.91
N ARG A 100 -28.22 35.18 14.95
CA ARG A 100 -27.50 35.89 16.00
C ARG A 100 -26.18 35.21 16.33
N PRO A 101 -25.19 35.97 16.84
CA PRO A 101 -23.94 35.37 17.28
C PRO A 101 -24.19 34.38 18.42
N VAL A 102 -23.35 33.35 18.50
CA VAL A 102 -23.38 32.30 19.54
C VAL A 102 -23.38 32.88 20.96
N THR A 103 -22.78 34.06 21.15
CA THR A 103 -22.68 34.75 22.45
C THR A 103 -23.90 35.59 22.81
N SER A 104 -24.92 35.67 21.95
CA SER A 104 -26.13 36.45 22.21
C SER A 104 -26.91 35.85 23.40
N PRO A 105 -27.32 36.67 24.39
CA PRO A 105 -28.17 36.21 25.49
C PRO A 105 -29.63 36.03 25.08
N GLU A 106 -30.03 36.60 23.94
CA GLU A 106 -31.39 36.53 23.43
C GLU A 106 -31.62 35.26 22.58
N PRO A 107 -32.87 34.75 22.49
CA PRO A 107 -33.20 33.62 21.64
C PRO A 107 -32.75 33.84 20.20
N THR A 108 -32.28 32.77 19.55
CA THR A 108 -31.79 32.76 18.18
C THR A 108 -32.58 31.73 17.38
N ASN A 109 -32.97 32.10 16.17
CA ASN A 109 -33.56 31.19 15.22
C ASN A 109 -32.45 30.51 14.42
N THR A 110 -32.66 29.24 14.06
CA THR A 110 -31.58 28.40 13.51
C THR A 110 -32.05 27.53 12.37
N ALA A 111 -31.15 27.31 11.41
CA ALA A 111 -31.31 26.33 10.34
C ALA A 111 -30.13 25.37 10.33
N THR A 112 -30.34 24.16 9.79
CA THR A 112 -29.27 23.18 9.60
C THR A 112 -29.30 22.65 8.18
N ALA A 113 -28.14 22.63 7.52
CA ALA A 113 -27.92 21.93 6.27
C ALA A 113 -27.01 20.72 6.50
N THR A 114 -27.28 19.64 5.78
CA THR A 114 -26.47 18.42 5.79
C THR A 114 -25.65 18.35 4.51
N ILE A 115 -24.33 18.21 4.63
CA ILE A 115 -23.42 18.09 3.50
C ILE A 115 -22.71 16.73 3.59
N THR A 116 -23.01 15.85 2.66
CA THR A 116 -22.32 14.56 2.53
C THR A 116 -21.08 14.74 1.66
N ILE A 117 -19.90 14.43 2.20
CA ILE A 117 -18.65 14.41 1.45
C ILE A 117 -18.26 12.97 1.18
N VAL A 118 -18.23 12.60 -0.10
CA VAL A 118 -17.76 11.30 -0.58
C VAL A 118 -16.33 11.48 -1.10
N LEU A 119 -15.38 10.67 -0.64
CA LEU A 119 -14.03 10.72 -1.19
C LEU A 119 -13.92 9.82 -2.41
N GLU A 120 -13.11 10.25 -3.37
CA GLU A 120 -12.65 9.44 -4.50
C GLU A 120 -11.15 9.18 -4.38
N GLN A 121 -10.76 7.92 -4.55
CA GLN A 121 -9.34 7.55 -4.56
C GLN A 121 -8.67 8.19 -5.78
N SER A 122 -7.45 8.67 -5.58
CA SER A 122 -6.63 9.29 -6.61
C SER A 122 -5.34 8.48 -6.79
N ASP A 123 -4.74 8.53 -7.98
CA ASP A 123 -3.49 7.81 -8.28
C ASP A 123 -2.31 8.48 -7.55
N THR A 124 -2.15 8.16 -6.27
CA THR A 124 -1.19 8.77 -5.35
C THR A 124 -0.04 7.81 -5.01
N ARG A 125 -0.23 6.50 -5.19
CA ARG A 125 0.74 5.46 -4.87
C ARG A 125 1.24 4.76 -6.14
N PRO A 126 2.43 4.15 -6.11
CA PRO A 126 2.92 3.31 -7.21
C PRO A 126 2.53 1.83 -6.99
N PRO A 127 2.69 0.97 -8.01
CA PRO A 127 2.51 -0.47 -7.84
C PRO A 127 3.43 -1.05 -6.76
N TRP A 128 2.96 -2.04 -6.01
CA TRP A 128 3.72 -2.75 -4.98
C TRP A 128 3.81 -4.24 -5.27
N PHE A 129 5.03 -4.76 -5.34
CA PHE A 129 5.28 -6.21 -5.40
C PHE A 129 4.83 -6.92 -4.12
N GLN A 130 4.25 -8.11 -4.25
CA GLN A 130 3.65 -8.90 -3.17
C GLN A 130 4.33 -10.26 -3.01
N PRO A 131 4.53 -10.75 -1.78
CA PRO A 131 4.22 -10.10 -0.52
C PRO A 131 5.23 -8.98 -0.20
N CYS A 132 4.74 -7.92 0.46
CA CYS A 132 5.59 -6.84 0.95
C CYS A 132 5.29 -6.51 2.42
N THR A 133 6.25 -5.85 3.06
CA THR A 133 6.12 -5.35 4.43
C THR A 133 5.79 -3.87 4.37
N LEU A 134 4.67 -3.49 4.98
CA LEU A 134 4.32 -2.09 5.17
C LEU A 134 5.28 -1.48 6.18
N ILE A 135 5.95 -0.42 5.74
CA ILE A 135 6.82 0.40 6.59
C ILE A 135 6.10 1.74 6.79
N HIS A 136 6.28 2.34 7.97
CA HIS A 136 5.54 3.51 8.48
C HIS A 136 4.18 3.20 9.14
N ALA A 137 3.78 4.08 10.06
CA ALA A 137 2.55 3.95 10.84
C ALA A 137 1.29 4.24 10.03
N ASP A 138 1.42 4.89 8.87
CA ASP A 138 0.34 5.23 7.96
C ASP A 138 0.20 4.24 6.78
N ASN A 139 0.99 3.16 6.77
CA ASN A 139 0.97 2.14 5.71
C ASN A 139 1.19 2.71 4.30
N SER A 140 1.86 3.86 4.18
CA SER A 140 2.05 4.57 2.92
C SER A 140 3.10 3.95 1.98
N VAL A 141 3.96 3.07 2.49
CA VAL A 141 5.06 2.48 1.72
C VAL A 141 5.14 0.98 2.00
N CYS A 142 5.28 0.18 0.94
CA CYS A 142 5.45 -1.27 1.03
C CYS A 142 6.77 -1.70 0.39
N ILE A 143 7.58 -2.46 1.13
CA ILE A 143 8.86 -2.99 0.64
C ILE A 143 8.76 -4.50 0.49
N SER A 144 8.91 -5.00 -0.73
CA SER A 144 9.00 -6.43 -1.00
C SER A 144 10.35 -7.00 -0.60
N SER A 145 10.35 -8.21 -0.05
CA SER A 145 11.57 -9.02 0.07
C SER A 145 12.07 -9.42 -1.33
N PRO A 146 13.38 -9.71 -1.50
CA PRO A 146 13.89 -10.21 -2.78
C PRO A 146 13.24 -11.56 -3.12
N TYR A 147 12.96 -11.76 -4.40
CA TYR A 147 12.51 -13.04 -4.92
C TYR A 147 13.73 -13.91 -5.19
N SER A 148 13.58 -15.23 -5.04
CA SER A 148 14.63 -16.19 -5.33
C SER A 148 14.12 -17.26 -6.29
N GLY A 149 14.88 -17.54 -7.33
CA GLY A 149 14.63 -18.60 -8.31
C GLY A 149 15.86 -19.49 -8.50
N ARG A 150 15.68 -20.61 -9.18
CA ARG A 150 16.75 -21.56 -9.48
C ARG A 150 16.66 -22.01 -10.94
N VAL A 151 17.82 -22.17 -11.56
CA VAL A 151 17.94 -22.74 -12.92
C VAL A 151 19.11 -23.71 -12.95
N ASN A 152 19.02 -24.73 -13.80
CA ASN A 152 20.13 -25.65 -14.01
C ASN A 152 21.07 -25.09 -15.09
N ILE A 153 22.37 -25.25 -14.88
CA ILE A 153 23.37 -24.90 -15.90
C ILE A 153 23.18 -25.77 -17.15
N SER A 154 23.42 -25.20 -18.34
CA SER A 154 23.30 -25.84 -19.65
C SER A 154 21.90 -26.40 -19.99
N GLU A 155 20.89 -26.10 -19.19
CA GLU A 155 19.49 -26.47 -19.43
C GLU A 155 18.65 -25.21 -19.66
N MET A 156 17.57 -25.36 -20.41
CA MET A 156 16.61 -24.28 -20.67
C MET A 156 15.23 -24.74 -20.21
N SER A 157 14.64 -24.02 -19.25
CA SER A 157 13.25 -24.22 -18.87
C SER A 157 12.32 -23.71 -19.97
N THR A 158 11.34 -24.52 -20.37
CA THR A 158 10.25 -24.09 -21.27
C THR A 158 9.08 -23.47 -20.51
N GLU A 159 8.98 -23.73 -19.21
CA GLU A 159 7.94 -23.21 -18.34
C GLU A 159 8.43 -21.97 -17.56
N PRO A 160 7.51 -21.11 -17.08
CA PRO A 160 7.84 -20.04 -16.15
C PRO A 160 8.62 -20.53 -14.93
N LEU A 161 9.63 -19.78 -14.54
CA LEU A 161 10.47 -20.08 -13.39
C LEU A 161 9.65 -20.00 -12.10
N LEU A 162 9.81 -21.00 -11.25
CA LEU A 162 9.26 -20.98 -9.91
C LEU A 162 10.11 -20.06 -9.03
N LEU A 163 9.45 -19.07 -8.43
CA LEU A 163 10.06 -18.09 -7.55
C LEU A 163 9.51 -18.25 -6.14
N GLU A 164 10.36 -18.02 -5.15
CA GLU A 164 10.00 -17.88 -3.74
C GLU A 164 10.09 -16.39 -3.36
N PRO A 165 9.08 -15.80 -2.71
CA PRO A 165 7.91 -16.44 -2.08
C PRO A 165 6.72 -16.75 -3.01
N GLY A 166 6.76 -16.36 -4.28
CA GLY A 166 5.68 -16.63 -5.24
C GLY A 166 6.02 -16.05 -6.61
N PRO A 167 5.16 -16.23 -7.63
CA PRO A 167 5.38 -15.58 -8.91
C PRO A 167 5.52 -14.07 -8.70
N LEU A 168 6.24 -13.40 -9.59
CA LEU A 168 6.30 -11.95 -9.57
C LEU A 168 4.88 -11.41 -9.71
N TYR A 169 4.44 -10.67 -8.70
CA TYR A 169 3.10 -10.13 -8.66
C TYR A 169 3.14 -8.77 -8.00
N ALA A 170 2.64 -7.75 -8.70
CA ALA A 170 2.50 -6.40 -8.20
C ALA A 170 1.03 -5.97 -8.27
N ILE A 171 0.61 -5.19 -7.27
CA ILE A 171 -0.73 -4.62 -7.18
C ILE A 171 -0.64 -3.10 -7.13
N ASP A 172 -1.67 -2.42 -7.62
CA ASP A 172 -1.83 -0.99 -7.41
C ASP A 172 -2.63 -0.77 -6.12
N PRO A 173 -2.07 -0.07 -5.11
CA PRO A 173 -2.81 0.29 -3.90
C PRO A 173 -4.02 1.19 -4.19
N ASP A 174 -4.03 1.92 -5.31
CA ASP A 174 -5.12 2.79 -5.72
C ASP A 174 -6.19 1.99 -6.51
N TYR A 175 -6.71 0.97 -5.84
CA TYR A 175 -7.51 -0.12 -6.41
C TYR A 175 -8.84 0.31 -7.05
N THR A 176 -9.39 1.49 -6.73
CA THR A 176 -10.62 1.95 -7.41
C THR A 176 -10.35 2.42 -8.83
N ILE A 177 -9.10 2.75 -9.16
CA ILE A 177 -8.69 3.23 -10.50
C ILE A 177 -8.52 2.04 -11.46
N ASN A 178 -8.09 0.89 -10.94
CA ASN A 178 -7.83 -0.34 -11.71
C ASN A 178 -6.88 -0.10 -12.90
N ASP A 179 -5.81 0.67 -12.69
CA ASP A 179 -4.83 0.88 -13.75
C ASP A 179 -4.04 -0.41 -14.04
N ARG A 180 -3.71 -0.62 -15.32
CA ARG A 180 -2.98 -1.82 -15.75
C ARG A 180 -1.51 -1.69 -15.36
N ILE A 181 -0.99 -2.73 -14.73
CA ILE A 181 0.42 -2.86 -14.39
C ILE A 181 1.12 -3.70 -15.45
N VAL A 182 2.29 -3.26 -15.91
CA VAL A 182 3.16 -4.02 -16.81
C VAL A 182 4.54 -4.27 -16.22
N TYR A 183 5.11 -5.43 -16.53
CA TYR A 183 6.41 -5.89 -16.03
C TYR A 183 7.52 -5.76 -17.08
N SER A 184 8.73 -5.44 -16.64
CA SER A 184 9.92 -5.40 -17.51
C SER A 184 11.20 -5.68 -16.71
N ILE A 185 12.21 -6.29 -17.35
CA ILE A 185 13.54 -6.45 -16.75
C ILE A 185 14.37 -5.22 -17.12
N VAL A 186 14.78 -4.45 -16.12
CA VAL A 186 15.51 -3.18 -16.28
C VAL A 186 16.99 -3.28 -15.94
N GLY A 187 17.43 -4.39 -15.34
CA GLY A 187 18.81 -4.61 -14.94
C GLY A 187 19.15 -6.07 -14.65
N GLY A 188 20.44 -6.39 -14.62
CA GLY A 188 20.95 -7.73 -14.24
C GLY A 188 20.88 -8.82 -15.32
N ASN A 189 20.32 -8.52 -16.50
CA ASN A 189 20.10 -9.48 -17.59
C ASN A 189 21.03 -9.20 -18.78
N THR A 190 22.35 -9.16 -18.55
CA THR A 190 23.37 -8.68 -19.51
C THR A 190 23.34 -9.39 -20.86
N ASP A 191 22.99 -10.67 -20.89
CA ASP A 191 22.97 -11.48 -22.12
C ASP A 191 21.55 -11.78 -22.63
N GLY A 192 20.52 -11.17 -22.05
CA GLY A 192 19.12 -11.45 -22.39
C GLY A 192 18.74 -12.92 -22.16
N VAL A 193 19.31 -13.54 -21.13
CA VAL A 193 19.06 -14.94 -20.76
C VAL A 193 17.62 -15.13 -20.31
N PHE A 194 17.06 -14.13 -19.64
CA PHE A 194 15.70 -14.16 -19.13
C PHE A 194 14.78 -13.20 -19.89
N SER A 195 13.49 -13.48 -19.84
CA SER A 195 12.41 -12.56 -20.24
C SER A 195 11.33 -12.56 -19.16
N VAL A 196 10.61 -11.45 -19.03
CA VAL A 196 9.41 -11.37 -18.21
C VAL A 196 8.23 -11.07 -19.12
N ASP A 197 7.15 -11.82 -18.94
CA ASP A 197 5.89 -11.51 -19.61
C ASP A 197 5.29 -10.22 -19.03
N ALA A 198 4.94 -9.28 -19.92
CA ALA A 198 4.57 -7.94 -19.53
C ALA A 198 3.26 -7.87 -18.73
N ASP A 199 2.37 -8.86 -18.84
CA ASP A 199 1.04 -8.83 -18.20
C ASP A 199 0.96 -9.75 -16.99
N THR A 200 1.64 -10.89 -17.05
CA THR A 200 1.56 -11.92 -16.01
C THR A 200 2.72 -11.89 -15.03
N GLY A 201 3.82 -11.20 -15.35
CA GLY A 201 5.04 -11.22 -14.54
C GLY A 201 5.80 -12.54 -14.62
N ASN A 202 5.37 -13.49 -15.46
CA ASN A 202 6.03 -14.78 -15.61
C ASN A 202 7.45 -14.60 -16.15
N LEU A 203 8.44 -15.02 -15.35
CA LEU A 203 9.85 -14.99 -15.72
C LEU A 203 10.21 -16.29 -16.44
N THR A 204 10.73 -16.21 -17.66
CA THR A 204 11.12 -17.35 -18.51
C THR A 204 12.57 -17.23 -18.97
N MET A 205 13.12 -18.31 -19.51
CA MET A 205 14.45 -18.35 -20.11
C MET A 205 14.35 -18.22 -21.63
N ASN A 206 15.24 -17.43 -22.24
CA ASN A 206 15.48 -17.34 -23.68
C ASN A 206 16.74 -18.09 -24.12
N LYS A 207 17.67 -18.33 -23.19
CA LYS A 207 18.95 -19.00 -23.44
C LYS A 207 19.31 -19.92 -22.28
N ILE A 208 20.16 -20.91 -22.56
CA ILE A 208 20.82 -21.70 -21.51
C ILE A 208 21.81 -20.84 -20.74
N VAL A 209 22.00 -21.16 -19.46
CA VAL A 209 23.05 -20.56 -18.63
C VAL A 209 24.34 -21.34 -18.80
N THR A 210 25.47 -20.65 -18.95
CA THR A 210 26.79 -21.27 -19.17
C THR A 210 27.81 -21.00 -18.05
N SER A 211 27.46 -20.19 -17.05
CA SER A 211 28.30 -19.90 -15.88
C SER A 211 27.55 -20.28 -14.59
N PRO A 212 28.23 -20.76 -13.53
CA PRO A 212 27.61 -20.98 -12.22
C PRO A 212 27.25 -19.67 -11.47
N ASP A 213 27.62 -18.50 -12.00
CA ASP A 213 27.32 -17.22 -11.36
C ASP A 213 25.81 -16.96 -11.24
N ALA A 214 25.36 -16.50 -10.07
CA ALA A 214 23.97 -16.11 -9.88
C ALA A 214 23.63 -14.82 -10.65
N PHE A 215 22.38 -14.74 -11.13
CA PHE A 215 21.87 -13.51 -11.72
C PHE A 215 21.12 -12.71 -10.68
N LEU A 216 21.37 -11.39 -10.65
CA LEU A 216 20.63 -10.45 -9.81
C LEU A 216 19.80 -9.55 -10.71
N LEU A 217 18.59 -9.99 -11.05
CA LEU A 217 17.70 -9.27 -11.95
C LEU A 217 16.99 -8.14 -11.20
N GLN A 218 16.79 -7.01 -11.90
CA GLN A 218 15.92 -5.94 -11.46
C GLN A 218 14.67 -5.95 -12.34
N VAL A 219 13.53 -6.33 -11.76
CA VAL A 219 12.25 -6.37 -12.45
C VAL A 219 11.40 -5.20 -12.00
N MET A 220 10.99 -4.37 -12.95
CA MET A 220 10.14 -3.21 -12.74
C MET A 220 8.69 -3.56 -13.03
N ALA A 221 7.78 -3.16 -12.13
CA ALA A 221 6.34 -3.11 -12.37
C ALA A 221 5.92 -1.64 -12.47
N THR A 222 5.15 -1.28 -13.49
CA THR A 222 4.77 0.12 -13.74
C THR A 222 3.33 0.25 -14.24
N GLN A 223 2.68 1.33 -13.86
CA GLN A 223 1.37 1.71 -14.39
C GLN A 223 1.48 2.15 -15.85
N VAL A 224 0.56 1.66 -16.69
CA VAL A 224 0.53 2.02 -18.12
C VAL A 224 0.19 3.49 -18.32
N SER A 225 -0.72 4.05 -17.50
CA SER A 225 -1.12 5.45 -17.62
C SER A 225 0.00 6.42 -17.21
N ASN A 226 0.89 6.02 -16.30
CA ASN A 226 1.93 6.86 -15.74
C ASN A 226 3.19 6.08 -15.38
N ILE A 227 4.16 6.09 -16.29
CA ILE A 227 5.45 5.40 -16.12
C ILE A 227 6.28 5.86 -14.92
N ARG A 228 5.96 7.03 -14.33
CA ARG A 228 6.64 7.52 -13.11
C ARG A 228 6.14 6.79 -11.86
N LYS A 229 5.01 6.10 -11.95
CA LYS A 229 4.53 5.20 -10.93
C LYS A 229 5.02 3.80 -11.24
N TYR A 230 6.10 3.44 -10.55
CA TYR A 230 6.72 2.14 -10.69
C TYR A 230 7.33 1.69 -9.36
N SER A 231 7.54 0.39 -9.25
CA SER A 231 8.40 -0.20 -8.24
C SER A 231 9.35 -1.20 -8.90
N VAL A 232 10.43 -1.53 -8.19
CA VAL A 232 11.43 -2.49 -8.65
C VAL A 232 11.60 -3.56 -7.59
N ALA A 233 11.48 -4.82 -8.00
CA ALA A 233 11.83 -5.97 -7.21
C ALA A 233 13.17 -6.56 -7.69
N THR A 234 13.94 -7.05 -6.73
CA THR A 234 15.17 -7.81 -7.00
C THR A 234 14.83 -9.29 -7.07
N VAL A 235 15.30 -9.97 -8.11
CA VAL A 235 15.15 -11.42 -8.28
C VAL A 235 16.53 -12.05 -8.38
N GLU A 236 16.89 -12.85 -7.38
CA GLU A 236 18.13 -13.63 -7.39
C GLU A 236 17.86 -14.99 -8.05
N ILE A 237 18.47 -15.26 -9.21
CA ILE A 237 18.42 -16.57 -9.86
C ILE A 237 19.72 -17.32 -9.58
N LYS A 238 19.62 -18.36 -8.75
CA LYS A 238 20.73 -19.25 -8.42
C LYS A 238 20.92 -20.27 -9.52
N VAL A 239 22.13 -20.34 -10.04
CA VAL A 239 22.50 -21.36 -11.03
C VAL A 239 22.96 -22.59 -10.28
N ILE A 240 22.25 -23.69 -10.48
CA ILE A 240 22.56 -24.98 -9.86
C ILE A 240 23.26 -25.81 -10.90
N ASN A 241 24.44 -26.32 -10.54
CA ASN A 241 25.01 -27.44 -11.28
C ASN A 241 24.20 -28.67 -10.91
N ARG A 242 23.53 -29.27 -11.89
CA ARG A 242 22.68 -30.42 -11.65
C ARG A 242 23.54 -31.56 -11.11
N SER A 243 23.25 -31.98 -9.88
CA SER A 243 23.75 -33.25 -9.35
C SER A 243 23.05 -34.37 -10.12
N LEU A 244 23.83 -35.18 -10.83
CA LEU A 244 23.39 -36.34 -11.59
C LEU A 244 23.26 -37.59 -10.69
N HIS A 245 23.85 -37.58 -9.49
CA HIS A 245 24.00 -38.71 -8.57
C HIS A 245 23.73 -38.27 -7.12
N PRO A 246 22.76 -38.89 -6.41
CA PRO A 246 22.56 -38.59 -4.99
C PRO A 246 23.74 -39.10 -4.15
N PRO A 247 24.07 -38.43 -3.02
CA PRO A 247 25.12 -38.90 -2.13
C PRO A 247 24.78 -40.25 -1.52
N TYR A 248 25.77 -41.12 -1.38
CA TYR A 248 25.62 -42.46 -0.80
C TYR A 248 26.71 -42.76 0.23
N PHE A 249 26.41 -43.64 1.18
CA PHE A 249 27.42 -44.16 2.11
C PHE A 249 28.19 -45.30 1.46
N GLU A 250 29.52 -45.26 1.53
CA GLU A 250 30.38 -46.31 0.96
C GLU A 250 30.12 -47.71 1.57
N LYS A 251 29.63 -47.75 2.81
CA LYS A 251 29.32 -49.00 3.54
C LYS A 251 27.89 -48.98 4.06
N GLY A 252 27.21 -50.12 3.98
CA GLY A 252 25.88 -50.28 4.56
C GLY A 252 25.87 -50.41 6.10
N ILE A 253 27.01 -50.75 6.72
CA ILE A 253 27.16 -50.91 8.17
C ILE A 253 28.53 -50.37 8.60
N TYR A 254 28.54 -49.53 9.63
CA TYR A 254 29.75 -49.01 10.27
C TYR A 254 29.81 -49.51 11.71
N ASN A 255 30.83 -50.32 12.04
CA ASN A 255 31.00 -50.89 13.37
C ASN A 255 31.92 -50.01 14.21
N GLY A 256 31.40 -49.56 15.35
CA GLY A 256 32.15 -48.76 16.32
C GLY A 256 32.17 -49.38 17.71
N THR A 257 33.18 -49.00 18.50
CA THR A 257 33.36 -49.41 19.90
C THR A 257 33.41 -48.18 20.81
N VAL A 258 32.95 -48.36 22.04
CA VAL A 258 32.97 -47.34 23.10
C VAL A 258 33.41 -47.99 24.40
N PHE A 259 34.15 -47.25 25.23
CA PHE A 259 34.55 -47.72 26.56
C PHE A 259 33.44 -47.53 27.58
N VAL A 260 33.28 -48.50 28.47
CA VAL A 260 32.33 -48.42 29.59
C VAL A 260 32.75 -47.26 30.52
N GLY A 261 31.77 -46.47 30.95
CA GLY A 261 31.99 -45.33 31.86
C GLY A 261 32.33 -44.00 31.19
N GLN A 262 32.30 -43.93 29.87
CA GLN A 262 32.52 -42.68 29.13
C GLN A 262 31.34 -41.69 29.31
N PRO A 263 31.61 -40.38 29.42
CA PRO A 263 30.57 -39.35 29.52
C PRO A 263 29.79 -39.19 28.19
N ARG A 264 28.62 -38.52 28.26
CA ARG A 264 27.84 -38.19 27.06
C ARG A 264 28.64 -37.30 26.11
N GLY A 265 28.53 -37.55 24.81
CA GLY A 265 29.29 -36.84 23.76
C GLY A 265 30.70 -37.38 23.51
N SER A 266 31.08 -38.51 24.14
CA SER A 266 32.35 -39.16 23.86
C SER A 266 32.39 -39.75 22.44
N PHE A 267 33.59 -39.78 21.85
CA PHE A 267 33.79 -40.34 20.53
C PHE A 267 33.50 -41.85 20.49
N VAL A 268 32.95 -42.30 19.37
CA VAL A 268 32.90 -43.71 18.99
C VAL A 268 34.16 -44.01 18.18
N TYR A 269 34.85 -45.09 18.51
CA TYR A 269 36.08 -45.51 17.83
C TYR A 269 35.79 -46.63 16.84
N GLN A 270 36.67 -46.81 15.85
CA GLN A 270 36.50 -47.86 14.85
C GLN A 270 36.72 -49.24 15.46
N ALA A 271 35.86 -50.20 15.14
CA ALA A 271 35.96 -51.55 15.67
C ALA A 271 37.32 -52.20 15.27
N GLY A 272 38.09 -52.62 16.27
CA GLY A 272 39.45 -53.15 16.10
C GLY A 272 40.57 -52.10 16.21
N GLU A 273 40.25 -50.81 16.20
CA GLU A 273 41.20 -49.70 16.29
C GLU A 273 40.76 -48.66 17.35
N PRO A 274 41.03 -48.91 18.65
CA PRO A 274 40.51 -48.10 19.75
C PRO A 274 41.06 -46.67 19.85
N SER A 275 42.00 -46.29 18.97
CA SER A 275 42.58 -44.94 18.89
C SER A 275 42.05 -44.12 17.70
N THR A 276 41.26 -44.72 16.80
CA THR A 276 40.79 -44.08 15.57
C THR A 276 39.30 -43.75 15.71
N PRO A 277 38.89 -42.47 15.72
CA PRO A 277 37.46 -42.12 15.72
C PRO A 277 36.75 -42.68 14.49
N LEU A 278 35.55 -43.22 14.69
CA LEU A 278 34.72 -43.69 13.59
C LEU A 278 34.21 -42.47 12.80
N VAL A 279 34.71 -42.32 11.57
CA VAL A 279 34.25 -41.30 10.63
C VAL A 279 33.28 -41.94 9.65
N ILE A 280 32.09 -41.37 9.55
CA ILE A 280 31.08 -41.74 8.55
C ILE A 280 30.99 -40.57 7.58
N ALA A 281 31.31 -40.82 6.31
CA ALA A 281 31.19 -39.86 5.24
C ALA A 281 30.22 -40.38 4.19
N ALA A 282 29.41 -39.48 3.64
CA ALA A 282 28.69 -39.73 2.39
C ALA A 282 29.60 -39.27 1.24
N VAL A 283 29.62 -40.05 0.16
CA VAL A 283 30.32 -39.75 -1.09
C VAL A 283 29.28 -39.29 -2.10
N ASP A 284 29.63 -38.30 -2.89
CA ASP A 284 28.80 -37.77 -3.97
C ASP A 284 29.66 -37.71 -5.24
N GLU A 285 29.21 -38.37 -6.31
CA GLU A 285 29.97 -38.45 -7.57
C GLU A 285 29.97 -37.11 -8.33
N ASP A 286 29.07 -36.19 -8.00
CA ASP A 286 29.01 -34.86 -8.60
C ASP A 286 29.84 -33.83 -7.83
N TYR A 287 30.31 -34.19 -6.63
CA TYR A 287 31.15 -33.32 -5.82
C TYR A 287 32.61 -33.39 -6.27
N PHE A 288 33.00 -32.44 -7.12
CA PHE A 288 34.40 -32.14 -7.41
C PHE A 288 34.86 -31.04 -6.45
N PRO A 289 35.67 -31.33 -5.41
CA PRO A 289 36.30 -30.26 -4.65
C PRO A 289 37.18 -29.45 -5.60
N ASP A 290 37.02 -28.12 -5.58
CA ASP A 290 37.75 -27.17 -6.42
C ASP A 290 39.21 -27.60 -6.63
N VAL A 291 39.59 -27.86 -7.88
CA VAL A 291 40.97 -28.10 -8.33
C VAL A 291 41.67 -26.78 -8.58
#